data_AF-A0A1C6HS16-F1
#
_entry.id   AF-A0A1C6HS16-F1
#
_cell.length_a   1.000
_cell.length_b   1.000
_cell.length_c   1.000
_cell.angle_alpha   90.00
_cell.angle_beta   90.00
_cell.angle_gamma   90.00
#
_symmetry.space_group_name_H-M   'P 1'
#
loop_
_entity.id
_entity.type
_entity.pdbx_description
1 polymer ?
#
loop_
_entity_poly.entity_id
_entity_poly.type
_entity_poly.pdbx_seq_one_letter_code
_entity_poly.pdbx_strand_id
1 'polypeptide(L)'
;MAFGEAQALDAAGCREMLRGLEGLYFPKDTFQFTEDDAADKTQQDFTDLFLEAAEKTYEAKEAEIGTPLMRELERVIMLRVVDEYWMDHIDAMDDLKQGIRLRAYANTDPVIAYKQESLTMFEEMVSAIQTETVRRMFSVRLKKDEEVKRERVAKGMVENVGGDGTAPKKQPVKVNKIGRNDPCPCGSGLKWKKCTCKEYHDN
;
A
#
# COMPACT_ATOMS: atom_id res chain seq x y z
N MET A 1 -9.61 -24.23 -12.90
CA MET A 1 -10.57 -24.70 -11.87
C MET A 1 -10.15 -26.09 -11.43
N ALA A 2 -10.13 -26.37 -10.13
CA ALA A 2 -9.68 -27.67 -9.60
C ALA A 2 -10.54 -28.84 -10.11
N PHE A 3 -11.83 -28.62 -10.37
CA PHE A 3 -12.79 -29.66 -10.78
C PHE A 3 -12.74 -30.03 -12.29
N GLY A 4 -12.27 -29.16 -13.19
CA GLY A 4 -12.28 -29.46 -14.64
C GLY A 4 -13.67 -29.88 -15.17
N GLU A 5 -13.73 -30.98 -15.93
CA GLU A 5 -14.99 -31.64 -16.36
C GLU A 5 -15.50 -32.70 -15.35
N ALA A 6 -14.78 -32.92 -14.24
CA ALA A 6 -15.07 -33.96 -13.28
C ALA A 6 -16.09 -33.49 -12.21
N GLN A 7 -16.97 -34.40 -11.81
CA GLN A 7 -18.05 -34.12 -10.85
C GLN A 7 -17.60 -34.20 -9.38
N ALA A 8 -16.42 -34.81 -9.11
CA ALA A 8 -15.82 -34.97 -7.80
C ALA A 8 -14.28 -34.84 -7.88
N LEU A 9 -13.64 -34.41 -6.78
CA LEU A 9 -12.18 -34.31 -6.66
C LEU A 9 -11.62 -35.57 -6.00
N ASP A 10 -10.45 -36.00 -6.46
CA ASP A 10 -9.62 -36.95 -5.73
C ASP A 10 -8.82 -36.25 -4.63
N ALA A 11 -8.18 -37.02 -3.73
CA ALA A 11 -7.41 -36.43 -2.64
C ALA A 11 -6.23 -35.57 -3.12
N ALA A 12 -5.70 -35.80 -4.32
CA ALA A 12 -4.67 -34.95 -4.91
C ALA A 12 -5.22 -33.58 -5.32
N GLY A 13 -6.40 -33.55 -5.95
CA GLY A 13 -7.11 -32.33 -6.32
C GLY A 13 -7.53 -31.49 -5.12
N CYS A 14 -8.00 -32.14 -4.04
CA CYS A 14 -8.31 -31.44 -2.79
C CYS A 14 -7.06 -30.79 -2.17
N ARG A 15 -5.92 -31.48 -2.14
CA ARG A 15 -4.66 -30.91 -1.62
C ARG A 15 -4.17 -29.74 -2.45
N GLU A 16 -4.27 -29.82 -3.77
CA GLU A 16 -3.88 -28.71 -4.65
C GLU A 16 -4.76 -27.48 -4.43
N MET A 17 -6.08 -27.69 -4.31
CA MET A 17 -7.03 -26.63 -4.01
C MET A 17 -6.73 -25.96 -2.67
N LEU A 18 -6.47 -26.74 -1.61
CA LEU A 18 -6.14 -26.21 -0.30
C LEU A 18 -4.81 -25.44 -0.28
N ARG A 19 -3.82 -25.83 -1.09
CA ARG A 19 -2.51 -25.14 -1.13
C ARG A 19 -2.63 -23.64 -1.44
N GLY A 20 -3.59 -23.25 -2.27
CA GLY A 20 -3.82 -21.84 -2.64
C GLY A 20 -4.65 -21.05 -1.63
N LEU A 21 -5.33 -21.72 -0.71
CA LEU A 21 -6.28 -21.10 0.21
C LEU A 21 -5.78 -21.10 1.66
N GLU A 22 -5.17 -22.20 2.10
CA GLU A 22 -4.65 -22.38 3.46
C GLU A 22 -3.48 -21.47 3.77
N GLY A 23 -3.49 -20.92 4.99
CA GLY A 23 -2.52 -19.95 5.47
C GLY A 23 -2.75 -18.54 4.95
N LEU A 24 -3.58 -18.35 3.93
CA LEU A 24 -3.99 -17.04 3.43
C LEU A 24 -5.40 -16.68 3.92
N TYR A 25 -6.41 -17.47 3.57
CA TYR A 25 -7.82 -17.16 3.89
C TYR A 25 -8.31 -17.80 5.19
N PHE A 26 -7.70 -18.92 5.58
CA PHE A 26 -7.94 -19.60 6.85
C PHE A 26 -6.65 -20.30 7.33
N PRO A 27 -6.54 -20.67 8.61
CA PRO A 27 -5.34 -21.33 9.14
C PRO A 27 -4.97 -22.60 8.37
N LYS A 28 -3.68 -22.93 8.37
CA LYS A 28 -3.23 -24.22 7.82
C LYS A 28 -3.81 -25.38 8.61
N ASP A 29 -4.01 -26.51 7.93
CA ASP A 29 -4.54 -27.74 8.51
C ASP A 29 -5.97 -27.59 9.07
N THR A 30 -6.73 -26.58 8.61
CA THR A 30 -8.15 -26.39 8.98
C THR A 30 -9.00 -27.54 8.44
N PHE A 31 -8.66 -28.06 7.25
CA PHE A 31 -9.36 -29.18 6.63
C PHE A 31 -8.41 -30.35 6.41
N GLN A 32 -8.89 -31.56 6.72
CA GLN A 32 -8.21 -32.82 6.40
C GLN A 32 -9.21 -33.72 5.70
N PHE A 33 -9.33 -33.59 4.38
CA PHE A 33 -10.23 -34.45 3.59
C PHE A 33 -9.58 -35.80 3.31
N THR A 34 -10.30 -36.88 3.58
CA THR A 34 -9.98 -38.21 3.05
C THR A 34 -10.50 -38.36 1.61
N GLU A 35 -10.09 -39.42 0.90
CA GLU A 35 -10.61 -39.70 -0.46
C GLU A 35 -12.13 -39.88 -0.46
N ASP A 36 -12.67 -40.55 0.56
CA ASP A 36 -14.10 -40.78 0.72
C ASP A 36 -14.84 -39.46 1.02
N ASP A 37 -14.28 -38.58 1.86
CA ASP A 37 -14.88 -37.27 2.17
C ASP A 37 -14.96 -36.35 0.94
N ALA A 38 -14.01 -36.50 0.01
CA ALA A 38 -13.93 -35.69 -1.20
C ALA A 38 -14.86 -36.19 -2.31
N ALA A 39 -15.07 -37.50 -2.39
CA ALA A 39 -15.94 -38.14 -3.38
C ALA A 39 -17.41 -37.75 -3.20
N ASP A 40 -17.84 -37.55 -1.95
CA ASP A 40 -19.23 -37.22 -1.61
C ASP A 40 -19.56 -35.71 -1.71
N LYS A 41 -18.58 -34.86 -2.03
CA LYS A 41 -18.74 -33.40 -2.04
C LYS A 41 -18.74 -32.83 -3.44
N THR A 42 -19.73 -31.98 -3.69
CA THR A 42 -19.80 -31.18 -4.90
C THR A 42 -18.92 -29.94 -4.81
N GLN A 43 -18.67 -29.28 -5.94
CA GLN A 43 -17.97 -28.01 -5.98
C GLN A 43 -18.63 -26.94 -5.08
N GLN A 44 -19.97 -26.95 -5.00
CA GLN A 44 -20.70 -26.00 -4.16
C GLN A 44 -20.43 -26.29 -2.68
N ASP A 45 -20.41 -27.55 -2.27
CA ASP A 45 -20.14 -27.92 -0.87
C ASP A 45 -18.74 -27.45 -0.42
N PHE A 46 -17.72 -27.60 -1.28
CA PHE A 46 -16.38 -27.06 -0.97
C PHE A 46 -16.37 -25.54 -0.92
N THR A 47 -17.09 -24.89 -1.84
CA THR A 47 -17.19 -23.43 -1.87
C THR A 47 -17.77 -22.92 -0.55
N ASP A 48 -18.89 -23.50 -0.11
CA ASP A 48 -19.57 -23.11 1.13
C ASP A 48 -18.69 -23.38 2.36
N LEU A 49 -18.04 -24.56 2.42
CA LEU A 49 -17.12 -24.90 3.51
C LEU A 49 -15.95 -23.92 3.62
N PHE A 50 -15.34 -23.54 2.50
CA PHE A 50 -14.18 -22.64 2.51
C PHE A 50 -14.58 -21.20 2.76
N LEU A 51 -15.74 -20.76 2.26
CA LEU A 51 -16.29 -19.45 2.59
C LEU A 51 -16.56 -19.34 4.09
N GLU A 52 -17.20 -20.34 4.70
CA GLU A 52 -17.46 -20.34 6.14
C GLU A 52 -16.16 -20.26 6.97
N ALA A 53 -15.11 -20.99 6.58
CA ALA A 53 -13.81 -20.92 7.25
C ALA A 53 -13.11 -19.57 7.06
N ALA A 54 -13.21 -18.97 5.88
CA ALA A 54 -12.67 -17.65 5.59
C ALA A 54 -13.43 -16.55 6.35
N GLU A 55 -14.75 -16.63 6.45
CA GLU A 55 -15.60 -15.72 7.22
C GLU A 55 -15.22 -15.76 8.70
N LYS A 56 -15.11 -16.95 9.31
CA LYS A 56 -14.66 -17.09 10.71
C LYS A 56 -13.27 -16.49 10.94
N THR A 57 -12.38 -16.66 9.98
CA THR A 57 -11.02 -16.10 10.06
C THR A 57 -11.05 -14.57 9.96
N TYR A 58 -11.90 -14.02 9.09
CA TYR A 58 -12.12 -12.59 8.96
C TYR A 58 -12.73 -12.00 10.24
N GLU A 59 -13.76 -12.63 10.80
CA GLU A 59 -14.42 -12.21 12.05
C GLU A 59 -13.44 -12.20 13.23
N ALA A 60 -12.59 -13.22 13.35
CA ALA A 60 -11.53 -13.26 14.35
C ALA A 60 -10.55 -12.09 14.17
N LYS A 61 -10.15 -11.80 12.93
CA LYS A 61 -9.31 -10.64 12.62
C LYS A 61 -10.00 -9.32 12.98
N GLU A 62 -11.27 -9.15 12.66
CA GLU A 62 -12.03 -7.94 13.03
C GLU A 62 -12.13 -7.80 14.55
N ALA A 63 -12.37 -8.88 15.29
CA ALA A 63 -12.40 -8.85 16.75
C ALA A 63 -11.06 -8.43 17.37
N GLU A 64 -9.93 -8.83 16.77
CA GLU A 64 -8.58 -8.43 17.21
C GLU A 64 -8.24 -6.97 16.88
N ILE A 65 -8.71 -6.45 15.74
CA ILE A 65 -8.40 -5.10 15.24
C ILE A 65 -9.38 -4.06 15.82
N GLY A 66 -10.64 -4.44 15.99
CA GLY A 66 -11.76 -3.57 16.30
C GLY A 66 -12.47 -3.04 15.04
N THR A 67 -13.81 -3.07 15.07
CA THR A 67 -14.67 -2.71 13.92
C THR A 67 -14.36 -1.35 13.29
N PRO A 68 -14.20 -0.22 14.03
CA PRO A 68 -13.96 1.08 13.40
C PRO A 68 -12.69 1.10 12.55
N LEU A 69 -11.59 0.56 13.08
CA LEU A 69 -10.31 0.49 12.39
C LEU A 69 -10.37 -0.52 11.23
N MET A 70 -11.11 -1.61 11.39
CA MET A 70 -11.31 -2.58 10.32
C MET A 70 -12.04 -1.96 9.13
N ARG A 71 -13.10 -1.16 9.35
CA ARG A 71 -13.80 -0.44 8.26
C ARG A 71 -12.91 0.57 7.53
N GLU A 72 -12.04 1.27 8.27
CA GLU A 72 -11.07 2.18 7.65
C GLU A 72 -10.04 1.41 6.80
N LEU A 73 -9.56 0.28 7.31
CA LEU A 73 -8.62 -0.59 6.62
C LEU A 73 -9.22 -1.16 5.33
N GLU A 74 -10.46 -1.65 5.37
CA GLU A 74 -11.20 -2.10 4.18
C GLU A 74 -11.27 -1.00 3.12
N ARG A 75 -11.66 0.20 3.53
CA ARG A 75 -11.78 1.36 2.63
C ARG A 75 -10.44 1.71 2.00
N VAL A 76 -9.37 1.78 2.79
CA VAL A 76 -8.03 2.14 2.32
C VAL A 76 -7.50 1.09 1.34
N ILE A 77 -7.71 -0.20 1.63
CA ILE A 77 -7.28 -1.28 0.74
C ILE A 77 -8.07 -1.24 -0.57
N MET A 78 -9.40 -1.16 -0.50
CA MET A 78 -10.27 -1.06 -1.69
C MET A 78 -9.88 0.11 -2.59
N LEU A 79 -9.77 1.32 -2.03
CA LEU A 79 -9.42 2.51 -2.81
C LEU A 79 -8.04 2.37 -3.45
N ARG A 80 -7.06 1.86 -2.71
CA ARG A 80 -5.70 1.69 -3.25
C ARG A 80 -5.64 0.68 -4.39
N VAL A 81 -6.36 -0.44 -4.27
CA VAL A 81 -6.43 -1.45 -5.33
C VAL A 81 -7.15 -0.89 -6.55
N VAL A 82 -8.28 -0.21 -6.36
CA VAL A 82 -9.01 0.43 -7.48
C VAL A 82 -8.13 1.44 -8.19
N ASP A 83 -7.46 2.33 -7.46
CA ASP A 83 -6.59 3.36 -8.06
C ASP A 83 -5.46 2.76 -8.88
N GLU A 84 -4.81 1.70 -8.38
CA GLU A 84 -3.72 0.99 -9.05
C GLU A 84 -4.19 0.37 -10.38
N TYR A 85 -5.24 -0.45 -10.33
CA TYR A 85 -5.75 -1.15 -11.51
C TYR A 85 -6.42 -0.21 -12.52
N TRP A 86 -7.05 0.87 -12.05
CA TRP A 86 -7.69 1.85 -12.94
C TRP A 86 -6.65 2.66 -13.71
N MET A 87 -5.54 3.05 -13.09
CA MET A 87 -4.44 3.72 -13.80
C MET A 87 -3.85 2.80 -14.87
N ASP A 88 -3.53 1.55 -14.52
CA ASP A 88 -3.03 0.57 -15.49
C ASP A 88 -4.02 0.34 -16.65
N HIS A 89 -5.32 0.32 -16.36
CA HIS A 89 -6.36 0.18 -17.38
C HIS A 89 -6.43 1.39 -18.31
N ILE A 90 -6.29 2.63 -17.81
CA ILE A 90 -6.25 3.83 -18.66
C ILE A 90 -5.09 3.75 -19.65
N ASP A 91 -3.90 3.39 -19.18
CA ASP A 91 -2.72 3.25 -20.03
C ASP A 91 -2.93 2.17 -21.09
N ALA A 92 -3.46 1.01 -20.68
CA ALA A 92 -3.77 -0.08 -21.61
C ALA A 92 -4.85 0.30 -22.64
N MET A 93 -5.81 1.14 -22.26
CA MET A 93 -6.86 1.66 -23.15
C MET A 93 -6.30 2.65 -24.18
N ASP A 94 -5.33 3.47 -23.80
CA ASP A 94 -4.63 4.37 -24.71
C ASP A 94 -3.79 3.58 -25.73
N ASP A 95 -3.08 2.53 -25.29
CA ASP A 95 -2.36 1.62 -26.18
C ASP A 95 -3.30 0.90 -27.15
N LEU A 96 -4.42 0.38 -26.64
CA LEU A 96 -5.46 -0.25 -27.44
C LEU A 96 -5.97 0.70 -28.54
N LYS A 97 -6.25 1.96 -28.18
CA LYS A 97 -6.75 2.97 -29.12
C LYS A 97 -5.74 3.27 -30.23
N GLN A 98 -4.44 3.24 -29.95
CA GLN A 98 -3.39 3.41 -30.95
C GLN A 98 -3.28 2.17 -31.85
N GLY A 99 -3.33 0.98 -31.26
CA GLY A 99 -3.19 -0.30 -31.94
C GLY A 99 -4.41 -0.74 -32.78
N ILE A 100 -5.62 -0.32 -32.41
CA ILE A 100 -6.85 -0.81 -33.05
C ILE A 100 -6.95 -0.43 -34.54
N ARG A 101 -6.27 0.65 -34.95
CA ARG A 101 -6.21 1.06 -36.36
C ARG A 101 -5.52 0.02 -37.25
N LEU A 102 -4.60 -0.77 -36.69
CA LEU A 102 -3.94 -1.85 -37.42
C LEU A 102 -4.87 -3.05 -37.64
N ARG A 103 -5.93 -3.21 -36.84
CA ARG A 103 -6.96 -4.24 -37.03
C ARG A 103 -8.02 -3.87 -38.06
N ALA A 104 -8.13 -2.60 -38.44
CA ALA A 104 -9.00 -2.16 -39.54
C ALA A 104 -8.69 -2.90 -40.86
N TYR A 105 -7.46 -3.37 -41.03
CA TYR A 105 -7.04 -4.19 -42.18
C TYR A 105 -7.67 -5.60 -42.18
N ALA A 106 -8.24 -6.06 -41.07
CA ALA A 106 -8.84 -7.38 -40.91
C ALA A 106 -10.36 -7.41 -41.16
N ASN A 107 -10.89 -6.55 -42.06
CA ASN A 107 -12.31 -6.48 -42.43
C ASN A 107 -13.31 -6.26 -41.26
N THR A 108 -12.82 -5.90 -40.07
CA THR A 108 -13.65 -5.66 -38.89
C THR A 108 -13.67 -4.17 -38.59
N ASP A 109 -14.85 -3.62 -38.28
CA ASP A 109 -15.00 -2.20 -37.93
C ASP A 109 -14.15 -1.89 -36.68
N PRO A 110 -13.19 -0.94 -36.75
CA PRO A 110 -12.31 -0.61 -35.63
C PRO A 110 -13.03 -0.16 -34.37
N VAL A 111 -14.20 0.49 -34.51
CA VAL A 111 -15.01 0.92 -33.37
C VAL A 111 -15.66 -0.27 -32.69
N ILE A 112 -16.12 -1.26 -33.46
CA ILE A 112 -16.69 -2.50 -32.90
C ILE A 112 -15.60 -3.28 -32.16
N ALA A 113 -14.44 -3.47 -32.80
CA ALA A 113 -13.32 -4.20 -32.21
C ALA A 113 -12.81 -3.51 -30.93
N TYR A 114 -12.67 -2.18 -30.95
CA TYR A 114 -12.30 -1.40 -29.76
C TYR A 114 -13.28 -1.64 -28.62
N LYS A 115 -14.60 -1.55 -28.88
CA LYS A 115 -15.62 -1.73 -27.85
C LYS A 115 -15.57 -3.13 -27.23
N GLN A 116 -15.46 -4.16 -28.05
CA GLN A 116 -15.42 -5.55 -27.57
C GLN A 116 -14.19 -5.79 -26.68
N GLU A 117 -13.00 -5.41 -27.15
CA GLU A 117 -11.77 -5.63 -26.40
C GLU A 117 -11.70 -4.75 -25.14
N SER A 118 -12.11 -3.49 -25.23
CA SER A 118 -12.16 -2.61 -24.06
C SER A 118 -13.08 -3.13 -22.96
N LEU A 119 -14.20 -3.77 -23.34
CA LEU A 119 -15.11 -4.38 -22.39
C LEU A 119 -14.47 -5.61 -21.72
N THR A 120 -13.82 -6.47 -22.49
CA THR A 120 -13.09 -7.63 -21.94
C THR A 120 -12.01 -7.17 -20.96
N MET A 121 -11.20 -6.17 -21.34
CA MET A 121 -10.17 -5.61 -20.45
C MET A 121 -10.77 -4.98 -19.19
N PHE A 122 -11.93 -4.34 -19.29
CA PHE A 122 -12.63 -3.77 -18.14
C PHE A 122 -13.15 -4.85 -17.19
N GLU A 123 -13.76 -5.92 -17.71
CA GLU A 123 -14.24 -7.05 -16.91
C GLU A 123 -13.09 -7.77 -16.20
N GLU A 124 -11.95 -7.96 -16.90
CA GLU A 124 -10.73 -8.51 -16.32
C GLU A 124 -10.18 -7.62 -15.20
N MET A 125 -10.14 -6.30 -15.41
CA MET A 125 -9.73 -5.34 -14.38
C MET A 125 -10.63 -5.43 -13.15
N VAL A 126 -11.96 -5.45 -13.33
CA VAL A 126 -12.91 -5.55 -12.21
C VAL A 126 -12.70 -6.86 -11.43
N SER A 127 -12.51 -7.99 -12.12
CA SER A 127 -12.23 -9.28 -11.49
C SER A 127 -10.91 -9.28 -10.72
N ALA A 128 -9.87 -8.63 -11.28
CA ALA A 128 -8.58 -8.50 -10.62
C ALA A 128 -8.65 -7.61 -9.38
N ILE A 129 -9.40 -6.50 -9.42
CA ILE A 129 -9.65 -5.64 -8.25
C ILE A 129 -10.31 -6.43 -7.12
N GLN A 130 -11.34 -7.23 -7.42
CA GLN A 130 -12.02 -8.06 -6.42
C GLN A 130 -11.05 -9.05 -5.79
N THR A 131 -10.27 -9.77 -6.61
CA THR A 131 -9.32 -10.78 -6.17
C THR A 131 -8.21 -10.16 -5.29
N GLU A 132 -7.60 -9.07 -5.76
CA GLU A 132 -6.48 -8.44 -5.05
C GLU A 132 -6.95 -7.76 -3.76
N THR A 133 -8.16 -7.20 -3.74
CA THR A 133 -8.75 -6.65 -2.51
C THR A 133 -8.83 -7.74 -1.44
N VAL A 134 -9.49 -8.87 -1.73
CA VAL A 134 -9.66 -9.95 -0.75
C VAL A 134 -8.28 -10.48 -0.32
N ARG A 135 -7.37 -10.70 -1.27
CA ARG A 135 -5.99 -11.13 -0.96
C ARG A 135 -5.27 -10.17 -0.01
N ARG A 136 -5.32 -8.86 -0.26
CA ARG A 136 -4.68 -7.83 0.59
C ARG A 136 -5.34 -7.75 1.96
N MET A 137 -6.67 -7.84 2.05
CA MET A 137 -7.41 -7.85 3.32
C MET A 137 -6.96 -9.00 4.23
N PHE A 138 -6.84 -10.20 3.69
CA PHE A 138 -6.42 -11.37 4.45
C PHE A 138 -4.90 -11.36 4.75
N SER A 139 -4.08 -10.80 3.86
CA SER A 139 -2.62 -10.70 4.06
C SER A 139 -2.19 -9.59 5.02
N VAL A 140 -3.04 -8.59 5.29
CA VAL A 140 -2.66 -7.43 6.08
C VAL A 140 -2.30 -7.85 7.53
N ARG A 141 -1.17 -7.33 8.02
CA ARG A 141 -0.73 -7.47 9.41
C ARG A 141 -0.59 -6.06 9.98
N LEU A 142 -1.36 -5.76 11.03
CA LEU A 142 -1.16 -4.51 11.76
C LEU A 142 0.12 -4.64 12.59
N LYS A 143 1.06 -3.72 12.39
CA LYS A 143 2.13 -3.50 13.34
C LYS A 143 1.51 -2.91 14.61
N LYS A 144 1.32 -3.75 15.64
CA LYS A 144 0.99 -3.28 16.98
C LYS A 144 2.20 -2.51 17.51
N ASP A 145 2.03 -1.21 17.71
CA ASP A 145 2.92 -0.33 18.49
C ASP A 145 4.41 -0.34 18.13
N GLU A 146 4.73 -0.05 16.87
CA GLU A 146 5.99 0.65 16.61
C GLU A 146 5.64 2.14 16.64
N GLU A 147 6.08 2.86 17.69
CA GLU A 147 5.98 4.32 17.73
C GLU A 147 6.39 4.85 16.36
N VAL A 148 5.42 5.31 15.56
CA VAL A 148 5.69 5.94 14.29
C VAL A 148 6.42 7.23 14.65
N LYS A 149 7.75 7.13 14.79
CA LYS A 149 8.65 8.27 14.82
C LYS A 149 8.39 8.91 13.48
N ARG A 150 7.55 9.94 13.50
CA ARG A 150 7.40 10.89 12.40
C ARG A 150 8.77 11.54 12.27
N GLU A 151 9.68 10.87 11.57
CA GLU A 151 10.83 11.54 11.00
C GLU A 151 10.23 12.62 10.11
N ARG A 152 10.44 13.88 10.50
CA ARG A 152 10.07 15.01 9.67
C ARG A 152 10.80 14.80 8.35
N VAL A 153 10.06 14.41 7.32
CA VAL A 153 10.53 14.38 5.93
C VAL A 153 10.58 15.81 5.40
N ALA A 154 11.32 16.65 6.11
CA ALA A 154 11.67 18.00 5.74
C ALA A 154 13.05 18.26 6.34
N LYS A 155 14.01 17.41 5.95
CA LYS A 155 15.39 17.89 5.84
C LYS A 155 15.31 18.90 4.71
N GLY A 156 15.20 20.18 5.06
CA GLY A 156 14.98 21.25 4.10
C GLY A 156 15.87 21.04 2.89
N MET A 157 15.28 21.05 1.69
CA MET A 157 16.01 21.12 0.44
C MET A 157 16.91 22.35 0.54
N VAL A 158 18.17 22.14 0.91
CA VAL A 158 19.22 23.12 0.65
C VAL A 158 19.51 22.93 -0.82
N GLU A 159 19.03 23.86 -1.64
CA GLU A 159 19.44 23.99 -3.03
C GLU A 159 20.97 24.03 -3.07
N ASN A 160 21.59 22.97 -3.59
CA ASN A 160 23.01 22.96 -3.89
C ASN A 160 23.21 23.84 -5.13
N VAL A 161 23.39 25.14 -4.90
CA VAL A 161 24.02 26.02 -5.89
C VAL A 161 25.53 25.77 -5.81
N GLY A 162 26.07 25.22 -6.90
CA GLY A 162 27.48 25.07 -7.31
C GLY A 162 28.62 25.27 -6.30
N GLY A 163 29.50 24.27 -6.20
CA GLY A 163 30.86 24.45 -5.65
C GLY A 163 31.65 23.15 -5.57
N ASP A 164 32.73 23.06 -6.33
CA ASP A 164 33.67 21.93 -6.42
C ASP A 164 34.12 21.40 -5.04
N GLY A 165 34.09 20.07 -4.92
CA GLY A 165 34.25 19.31 -3.68
C GLY A 165 35.67 19.23 -3.10
N THR A 166 36.40 20.33 -2.97
CA THR A 166 37.79 20.33 -2.47
C THR A 166 38.09 21.37 -1.38
N ALA A 167 37.14 21.65 -0.47
CA ALA A 167 37.47 22.35 0.78
C ALA A 167 36.58 21.90 1.96
N PRO A 168 37.15 21.66 3.16
CA PRO A 168 36.36 21.34 4.35
C PRO A 168 35.49 22.55 4.73
N LYS A 169 34.17 22.34 4.77
CA LYS A 169 33.16 23.34 5.10
C LYS A 169 33.47 23.95 6.47
N LYS A 170 33.83 25.24 6.52
CA LYS A 170 33.93 26.00 7.77
C LYS A 170 32.57 25.98 8.46
N GLN A 171 32.49 25.40 9.65
CA GLN A 171 31.26 25.43 10.44
C GLN A 171 30.91 26.88 10.80
N PRO A 172 29.64 27.30 10.69
CA PRO A 172 29.24 28.65 11.05
C PRO A 172 29.45 28.88 12.55
N VAL A 173 30.31 29.82 12.90
CA VAL A 173 30.52 30.27 14.28
C VAL A 173 29.20 30.89 14.77
N LYS A 174 28.57 30.28 15.76
CA LYS A 174 27.41 30.88 16.45
C LYS A 174 27.90 32.12 17.21
N VAL A 175 27.68 33.30 16.63
CA VAL A 175 27.88 34.57 17.32
C VAL A 175 26.60 34.90 18.07
N ASN A 176 26.63 34.85 19.40
CA ASN A 176 25.55 35.35 20.23
C ASN A 176 25.52 36.88 20.15
N LYS A 177 24.63 37.43 19.31
CA LYS A 177 24.41 38.88 19.24
C LYS A 177 23.70 39.32 20.52
N ILE A 178 24.38 40.09 21.35
CA ILE A 178 23.80 40.72 22.54
C ILE A 178 22.85 41.84 22.09
N GLY A 179 21.58 41.77 22.49
CA GLY A 179 20.57 42.77 22.16
C GLY A 179 20.75 44.07 22.93
N ARG A 180 20.27 45.19 22.36
CA ARG A 180 20.42 46.55 22.92
C ARG A 180 19.94 46.70 24.39
N ASN A 181 18.98 45.89 24.83
CA ASN A 181 18.41 45.93 26.18
C ASN A 181 18.88 44.77 27.08
N ASP A 182 19.70 43.84 26.58
CA ASP A 182 20.18 42.68 27.33
C ASP A 182 21.19 43.10 28.40
N PRO A 183 21.35 42.33 29.49
CA PRO A 183 22.36 42.63 30.50
C PRO A 183 23.77 42.64 29.89
N CYS A 184 24.57 43.63 30.26
CA CYS A 184 25.95 43.75 29.80
C CYS A 184 26.83 42.67 30.47
N PRO A 185 27.66 41.94 29.71
CA PRO A 185 28.50 40.85 30.21
C PRO A 185 29.65 41.30 31.13
N CYS A 186 29.93 42.61 31.25
CA CYS A 186 30.96 43.13 32.15
C CYS A 186 30.63 43.01 33.65
N GLY A 187 29.46 42.46 34.00
CA GLY A 187 29.04 42.28 35.40
C GLY A 187 28.50 43.55 36.09
N SER A 188 28.38 44.67 35.37
CA SER A 188 27.87 45.93 35.93
C SER A 188 26.38 45.93 36.31
N GLY A 189 25.62 44.91 35.89
CA GLY A 189 24.16 44.83 36.08
C GLY A 189 23.35 45.80 35.21
N LEU A 190 24.00 46.62 34.38
CA LEU A 190 23.34 47.56 33.46
C LEU A 190 22.96 46.88 32.14
N LYS A 191 21.91 47.38 31.48
CA LYS A 191 21.56 46.99 30.09
C LYS A 191 22.67 47.42 29.12
N TRP A 192 22.89 46.67 28.04
CA TRP A 192 23.94 46.90 27.03
C TRP A 192 23.99 48.36 26.56
N LYS A 193 22.85 48.95 26.18
CA LYS A 193 22.80 50.38 25.76
C LYS A 193 23.15 51.42 26.83
N LYS A 194 23.16 51.02 28.11
CA LYS A 194 23.42 51.89 29.27
C LYS A 194 24.77 51.61 29.92
N CYS A 195 25.48 50.58 29.46
CA CYS A 195 26.82 50.29 29.96
C CYS A 195 27.85 51.05 29.13
N THR A 196 28.89 51.56 29.79
CA THR A 196 30.00 52.31 29.18
C THR A 196 31.35 51.68 29.53
N CYS A 197 31.35 50.38 29.88
CA CYS A 197 32.58 49.69 30.23
C CYS A 197 33.52 49.62 29.02
N LYS A 198 34.78 49.95 29.25
CA LYS A 198 35.79 50.05 28.19
C LYS A 198 35.97 48.73 27.43
N GLU A 199 35.95 47.61 28.16
CA GLU A 199 36.18 46.27 27.59
C GLU A 199 35.16 45.83 26.52
N TYR A 200 33.90 46.28 26.60
CA TYR A 200 32.83 45.86 25.67
C TYR A 200 32.20 47.03 24.89
N HIS A 201 32.46 48.27 25.32
CA HIS A 201 31.93 49.50 24.75
C HIS A 201 33.05 50.54 24.55
N ASP A 202 34.18 50.09 23.99
CA ASP A 202 35.13 51.02 23.37
C ASP A 202 34.43 51.66 22.16
N ASN A 203 34.42 53.00 22.11
CA ASN A 203 33.88 53.77 20.97
C ASN A 203 34.51 53.33 19.65
#